data_AF-A0A0A9G2X6-F1
#
_entry.id   AF-A0A0A9G2X6-F1
#
_cell.length_a   1.000
_cell.length_b   1.000
_cell.length_c   1.000
_cell.angle_alpha   90.00
_cell.angle_beta   90.00
_cell.angle_gamma   90.00
#
_symmetry.space_group_name_H-M   'P 1'
#
loop_
_entity.id
_entity.type
_entity.pdbx_description
1 polymer ?
#
loop_
_entity_poly.entity_id
_entity_poly.type
_entity_poly.pdbx_seq_one_letter_code
_entity_poly.pdbx_strand_id
1 'polypeptide(L)'
;MSGEDPSAIPLLPSGFTILPDGRPGASTSASALGSPAAGSLVTVAFQILVSSLPSSKLNAESVATVNSLISTTVEQIKAALNCASH
;
A
#
# COMPACT_ATOMS: atom_id res chain seq x y z
N MET A 1 25.44 -21.38 12.56
CA MET A 1 24.85 -21.67 11.24
C MET A 1 23.37 -21.35 11.34
N SER A 2 22.95 -20.17 10.89
CA SER A 2 21.55 -19.92 10.54
C SER A 2 21.60 -19.36 9.14
N GLY A 3 21.37 -20.25 8.17
CA GLY A 3 21.09 -19.86 6.81
C GLY A 3 19.74 -19.18 6.81
N GLU A 4 19.75 -17.86 6.94
CA GLU A 4 18.63 -17.05 6.50
C GLU A 4 18.49 -17.29 4.99
N ASP A 5 17.31 -17.71 4.56
CA ASP A 5 17.03 -17.94 3.15
C ASP A 5 17.28 -16.63 2.37
N PRO A 6 18.27 -16.58 1.45
CA PRO A 6 18.63 -15.36 0.73
C PRO A 6 17.54 -14.88 -0.24
N SER A 7 16.45 -15.64 -0.38
CA SER A 7 15.27 -15.30 -1.18
C SER A 7 14.24 -14.49 -0.39
N ALA A 8 14.37 -14.39 0.94
CA ALA A 8 13.53 -13.56 1.78
C ALA A 8 14.02 -12.10 1.74
N ILE A 9 13.31 -11.26 0.99
CA ILE A 9 13.56 -9.81 0.96
C ILE A 9 13.19 -9.24 2.34
N PRO A 10 14.12 -8.69 3.13
CA PRO A 10 13.78 -8.13 4.42
C PRO A 10 12.88 -6.90 4.23
N LEU A 11 11.67 -6.99 4.79
CA LEU A 11 10.74 -5.87 4.88
C LEU A 11 11.18 -4.99 6.06
N LEU A 12 11.72 -3.82 5.72
CA LEU A 12 12.05 -2.76 6.66
C LEU A 12 10.75 -2.06 7.12
N PRO A 13 10.80 -1.10 8.08
CA PRO A 13 9.60 -0.42 8.57
C PRO A 13 8.66 0.01 7.43
N SER A 14 7.43 -0.51 7.48
CA SER A 14 6.37 -0.26 6.50
C SER A 14 5.09 0.12 7.24
N GLY A 15 4.16 0.78 6.56
CA GLY A 15 2.93 1.25 7.18
C GLY A 15 1.99 1.93 6.20
N PHE A 16 0.88 2.46 6.72
CA PHE A 16 -0.10 3.20 5.92
C PHE A 16 -0.76 4.31 6.73
N THR A 17 -1.38 5.26 6.03
CA THR A 17 -2.25 6.27 6.61
C THR A 17 -3.51 6.43 5.76
N ILE A 18 -4.64 6.75 6.42
CA ILE A 18 -5.94 6.96 5.78
C ILE A 18 -6.39 8.37 6.12
N LEU A 19 -6.54 9.20 5.09
CA LEU A 19 -6.99 10.58 5.22
C LEU A 19 -8.31 10.77 4.44
N PRO A 20 -9.20 11.68 4.84
CA PRO A 20 -10.35 12.05 4.02
C PRO A 20 -9.88 12.62 2.67
N ASP A 21 -10.67 12.46 1.61
CA ASP A 21 -10.30 12.90 0.25
C ASP A 21 -10.33 14.42 0.02
N GLY A 22 -10.52 15.21 1.08
CA GLY A 22 -10.37 16.67 1.08
C GLY A 22 -11.45 17.43 0.31
N ARG A 23 -12.47 16.75 -0.21
CA ARG A 23 -13.55 17.40 -0.97
C ARG A 23 -14.40 18.27 -0.03
N PRO A 24 -14.57 19.57 -0.34
CA PRO A 24 -15.37 20.48 0.47
C PRO A 24 -16.84 20.04 0.39
N GLY A 25 -17.38 19.47 1.47
CA GLY A 25 -18.77 19.02 1.55
C GLY A 25 -19.03 17.84 2.50
N ALA A 26 -17.99 17.19 3.02
CA ALA A 26 -18.13 15.98 3.85
C ALA A 26 -18.09 16.22 5.37
N SER A 27 -18.25 17.47 5.84
CA SER A 27 -18.38 17.74 7.28
C SER A 27 -19.71 17.19 7.79
N THR A 28 -19.68 15.99 8.36
CA THR A 28 -20.47 15.40 9.49
C THR A 28 -21.95 15.76 9.70
N SER A 29 -22.62 16.48 8.81
CA SER A 29 -24.03 16.80 8.92
C SER A 29 -24.78 15.94 7.92
N ALA A 30 -25.29 14.82 8.44
CA ALA A 30 -26.40 14.12 7.83
C ALA A 30 -27.49 15.12 7.44
N SER A 31 -28.10 14.93 6.27
CA SER A 31 -29.25 15.67 5.70
C SER A 31 -28.92 16.74 4.65
N ALA A 32 -28.56 16.28 3.45
CA ALA A 32 -29.09 16.87 2.21
C ALA A 32 -29.06 15.79 1.14
N LEU A 33 -30.19 15.56 0.47
CA LEU A 33 -30.46 14.48 -0.50
C LEU A 33 -29.65 14.61 -1.82
N GLY A 34 -28.32 14.67 -1.75
CA GLY A 34 -27.50 14.79 -2.95
C GLY A 34 -26.01 15.06 -2.74
N SER A 35 -25.48 15.03 -1.52
CA SER A 35 -24.03 15.20 -1.32
C SER A 35 -23.27 13.97 -1.80
N PRO A 36 -22.24 14.12 -2.66
CA PRO A 36 -21.42 13.00 -3.10
C PRO A 36 -20.77 12.33 -1.89
N ALA A 37 -20.79 11.00 -1.85
CA ALA A 37 -20.15 10.22 -0.80
C ALA A 37 -18.68 10.66 -0.65
N ALA A 38 -18.28 10.95 0.58
CA ALA A 38 -16.90 11.32 0.91
C ALA A 38 -15.97 10.13 0.67
N GLY A 39 -14.85 10.36 -0.01
CA GLY A 39 -13.84 9.33 -0.26
C GLY A 39 -12.79 9.28 0.85
N SER A 40 -11.84 8.35 0.73
CA SER A 40 -10.63 8.32 1.55
C SER A 40 -9.40 8.15 0.66
N LEU A 41 -8.35 8.88 0.97
CA LEU A 41 -7.02 8.71 0.41
C LEU A 41 -6.21 7.79 1.31
N VAL A 42 -5.81 6.63 0.79
CA VAL A 42 -4.92 5.70 1.48
C VAL A 42 -3.52 5.87 0.94
N THR A 43 -2.56 6.18 1.82
CA THR A 43 -1.12 6.20 1.48
C THR A 43 -0.46 5.00 2.13
N VAL A 44 0.25 4.19 1.34
CA VAL A 44 0.98 3.01 1.82
C VAL A 44 2.47 3.24 1.57
N ALA A 45 3.30 2.97 2.57
CA ALA A 45 4.75 3.10 2.51
C ALA A 45 5.39 1.74 2.75
N PHE A 46 6.28 1.35 1.84
CA PHE A 46 7.12 0.16 1.97
C PHE A 46 8.57 0.57 1.99
N GLN A 47 9.32 0.05 2.95
CA GLN A 47 10.77 0.06 2.91
C GLN A 47 11.22 -1.38 2.63
N ILE A 48 11.94 -1.58 1.53
CA ILE A 48 12.27 -2.91 1.02
C ILE A 48 13.76 -2.94 0.68
N LEU A 49 14.49 -3.90 1.28
CA LEU A 49 15.92 -4.08 1.02
C LEU A 49 16.13 -5.17 -0.04
N VAL A 50 16.29 -4.77 -1.30
CA VAL A 50 16.41 -5.69 -2.45
C VAL A 50 17.78 -6.40 -2.49
N SER A 51 18.81 -5.83 -1.85
CA SER A 51 20.10 -6.49 -1.69
C SER A 51 20.86 -5.92 -0.50
N SER A 52 21.67 -6.77 0.13
CA SER A 52 22.58 -6.42 1.22
C SER A 52 23.95 -5.91 0.72
N LEU A 53 24.23 -5.96 -0.59
CA LEU A 53 25.47 -5.46 -1.17
C LEU A 53 25.28 -4.05 -1.75
N PRO A 54 26.10 -3.05 -1.35
CA PRO A 54 25.92 -1.67 -1.79
C PRO A 54 26.11 -1.45 -3.30
N SER A 55 26.69 -2.42 -4.02
CA SER A 55 26.96 -2.36 -5.47
C SER A 55 26.06 -3.27 -6.31
N SER A 56 25.10 -3.97 -5.72
CA SER A 56 24.18 -4.80 -6.49
C SER A 56 23.23 -3.92 -7.30
N LYS A 57 23.16 -4.15 -8.61
CA LYS A 57 22.12 -3.52 -9.44
C LYS A 57 20.77 -4.18 -9.15
N LEU A 58 19.72 -3.37 -9.06
CA LEU A 58 18.35 -3.86 -9.05
C LEU A 58 18.14 -4.71 -10.32
N ASN A 59 17.77 -5.97 -10.16
CA ASN A 59 17.45 -6.87 -11.27
C ASN A 59 15.96 -6.71 -11.64
N ALA A 60 15.60 -7.07 -12.88
CA ALA A 60 14.22 -6.98 -13.34
C ALA A 60 13.26 -7.89 -12.54
N GLU A 61 13.79 -8.99 -12.01
CA GLU A 61 13.05 -9.95 -11.19
C GLU A 61 12.60 -9.35 -9.85
N SER A 62 13.49 -8.70 -9.09
CA SER A 62 13.14 -8.05 -7.83
C SER A 62 12.18 -6.89 -8.02
N VAL A 63 12.25 -6.18 -9.15
CA VAL A 63 11.25 -5.17 -9.49
C VAL A 63 9.86 -5.80 -9.66
N ALA A 64 9.78 -6.95 -10.35
CA ALA A 64 8.53 -7.69 -10.50
C ALA A 64 7.99 -8.17 -9.14
N THR A 65 8.85 -8.68 -8.25
CA THR A 65 8.48 -9.10 -6.89
C THR A 65 7.94 -7.92 -6.07
N VAL A 66 8.64 -6.77 -6.07
CA VAL A 66 8.20 -5.56 -5.36
C VAL A 66 6.85 -5.07 -5.89
N ASN A 67 6.69 -5.03 -7.21
CA ASN A 67 5.43 -4.62 -7.83
C ASN A 67 4.29 -5.57 -7.43
N SER A 68 4.51 -6.88 -7.47
CA SER A 68 3.52 -7.86 -7.04
C SER A 68 3.13 -7.67 -5.57
N LEU A 69 4.10 -7.41 -4.68
CA LEU A 69 3.83 -7.16 -3.27
C LEU A 69 2.95 -5.90 -3.06
N ILE A 70 3.28 -4.81 -3.77
CA ILE A 70 2.49 -3.57 -3.71
C ILE A 70 1.07 -3.82 -4.22
N SER A 71 0.91 -4.47 -5.38
CA SER A 71 -0.39 -4.80 -5.96
C SER A 71 -1.24 -5.66 -5.02
N THR A 72 -0.68 -6.76 -4.50
CA THR A 72 -1.37 -7.62 -3.54
C THR A 72 -1.76 -6.85 -2.28
N THR A 73 -0.90 -5.97 -1.76
CA THR A 73 -1.26 -5.17 -0.57
C THR A 73 -2.41 -4.21 -0.85
N VAL A 74 -2.42 -3.56 -2.01
CA VAL A 74 -3.53 -2.67 -2.41
C VAL A 74 -4.83 -3.48 -2.54
N GLU A 75 -4.79 -4.67 -3.14
CA GLU A 75 -5.96 -5.54 -3.23
C GLU A 75 -6.48 -5.96 -1.85
N GLN A 76 -5.60 -6.34 -0.93
CA GLN A 76 -5.95 -6.69 0.44
C GLN A 76 -6.56 -5.51 1.19
N ILE A 77 -6.02 -4.29 1.04
CA ILE A 77 -6.60 -3.08 1.62
C ILE A 77 -7.99 -2.83 1.04
N LYS A 78 -8.16 -2.91 -0.28
CA LYS A 78 -9.46 -2.73 -0.93
C LYS A 78 -10.48 -3.77 -0.43
N ALA A 79 -10.07 -5.02 -0.28
CA ALA A 79 -10.92 -6.09 0.25
C ALA A 79 -11.31 -5.85 1.72
N ALA A 80 -10.35 -5.50 2.57
CA ALA A 80 -10.58 -5.20 3.99
C ALA A 80 -11.50 -3.99 4.20
N LEU A 81 -11.42 -2.99 3.32
CA LEU A 81 -12.26 -1.80 3.33
C LEU A 81 -13.59 -1.98 2.57
N ASN A 82 -13.87 -3.18 2.05
CA ASN A 82 -15.03 -3.47 1.20
C ASN A 82 -15.20 -2.49 0.02
N CYS A 83 -14.08 -1.99 -0.51
CA CYS A 83 -13.99 -1.05 -1.62
C CYS A 83 -13.82 -1.79 -2.97
N ALA A 84 -14.29 -3.03 -3.06
CA ALA A 84 -14.27 -3.79 -4.30
C ALA A 84 -15.14 -3.03 -5.33
N SER A 85 -14.52 -2.66 -6.45
CA SER A 85 -15.23 -2.06 -7.58
C SER A 85 -16.23 -3.10 -8.08
N HIS A 86 -17.53 -2.82 -7.93
CA HIS A 86 -18.56 -3.45 -8.75
C HIS A 86 -18.58 -2.76 -10.12
#